data_AF-A0A977Q105-F1
#
_entry.id   AF-A0A977Q105-F1
#
_cell.length_a   1.000
_cell.length_b   1.000
_cell.length_c   1.000
_cell.angle_alpha   90.00
_cell.angle_beta   90.00
_cell.angle_gamma   90.00
#
_symmetry.space_group_name_H-M   'P 1'
#
loop_
_entity.id
_entity.type
_entity.pdbx_description
1 polymer ?
#
loop_
_entity_poly.entity_id
_entity_poly.type
_entity_poly.pdbx_seq_one_letter_code
_entity_poly.pdbx_strand_id
1 'polypeptide(L)' 'MEPALHEVGKYNTQKIERKHLTLRTRIKRLARKTICFSKSIVMHDIVLGLFINRFEFGCLI' A
#
# COMPACT_ATOMS: atom_id res chain seq x y z
N MET A 1 27.09 -11.07 21.68
CA MET A 1 26.01 -10.34 20.99
C MET A 1 24.76 -11.18 21.17
N GLU A 2 23.93 -10.86 22.16
CA GLU A 2 22.73 -11.64 22.44
C GLU A 2 21.80 -11.59 21.21
N PRO A 3 21.24 -12.73 20.76
CA PRO A 3 20.30 -12.71 19.64
C PRO A 3 19.09 -11.88 20.07
N ALA A 4 18.73 -10.88 19.27
CA ALA A 4 17.52 -10.08 19.46
C ALA A 4 16.35 -11.02 19.76
N LEU A 5 15.71 -10.83 20.91
CA LEU A 5 14.59 -11.65 21.41
C LEU A 5 13.59 -11.87 20.27
N HIS A 6 13.62 -13.07 19.67
CA HIS A 6 12.72 -13.42 18.59
C HIS A 6 11.35 -13.69 19.19
N GLU A 7 10.49 -12.68 19.13
CA GLU A 7 9.12 -12.77 19.63
C GLU A 7 8.26 -13.57 18.63
N VAL A 8 8.16 -14.88 18.86
CA VAL A 8 7.30 -15.77 18.06
C VAL A 8 5.84 -15.52 18.46
N GLY A 9 5.10 -14.81 17.61
CA GLY A 9 3.68 -14.51 17.86
C GLY A 9 2.93 -14.09 16.60
N LYS A 10 1.61 -14.38 16.57
CA LYS A 10 0.75 -14.04 15.42
C LYS A 10 0.47 -12.54 15.29
N TYR A 11 0.67 -11.76 16.34
CA TYR A 11 0.32 -10.34 16.38
C TYR A 11 1.04 -9.52 15.29
N ASN A 12 2.36 -9.71 15.16
CA ASN A 12 3.17 -9.00 14.17
C ASN A 12 2.78 -9.37 12.74
N THR A 13 2.57 -10.66 12.47
CA THR A 13 2.11 -11.17 11.17
C THR A 13 0.73 -10.63 10.82
N GLN A 14 -0.23 -10.69 11.75
CA GLN A 14 -1.59 -10.16 11.54
C GLN A 14 -1.59 -8.65 11.28
N LYS A 15 -0.69 -7.90 11.92
CA LYS A 15 -0.53 -6.46 11.67
C LYS A 15 -0.11 -6.18 10.23
N ILE A 16 0.81 -6.97 9.68
CA ILE A 16 1.25 -6.88 8.28
C ILE A 16 0.11 -7.29 7.33
N GLU A 17 -0.58 -8.39 7.61
CA GLU A 17 -1.73 -8.84 6.82
C GLU A 17 -2.84 -7.79 6.75
N ARG A 18 -3.17 -7.15 7.88
CA ARG A 18 -4.16 -6.05 7.91
C ARG A 18 -3.71 -4.87 7.08
N LYS A 19 -2.43 -4.47 7.16
CA LYS A 19 -1.89 -3.40 6.31
C LYS A 19 -2.05 -3.73 4.81
N HIS A 20 -1.70 -4.95 4.41
CA HIS A 20 -1.87 -5.40 3.02
C HIS A 20 -3.35 -5.44 2.59
N LEU A 21 -4.26 -5.88 3.46
CA LEU A 21 -5.69 -5.86 3.18
C LEU A 21 -6.22 -4.44 2.96
N THR A 22 -5.81 -3.50 3.81
CA THR A 22 -6.16 -2.07 3.67
C THR A 22 -5.62 -1.50 2.36
N LEU A 23 -4.34 -1.74 2.05
CA LEU A 23 -3.72 -1.28 0.80
C LEU A 23 -4.45 -1.82 -0.43
N ARG A 24 -4.74 -3.13 -0.48
CA ARG A 24 -5.48 -3.75 -1.59
C ARG A 24 -6.85 -3.12 -1.79
N THR A 25 -7.58 -2.87 -0.71
CA THR A 25 -8.93 -2.28 -0.76
C THR A 25 -8.87 -0.84 -1.29
N ARG A 26 -7.85 -0.09 -0.89
CA ARG A 26 -7.59 1.29 -1.31
C ARG A 26 -7.23 1.39 -2.79
N ILE A 27 -6.34 0.53 -3.28
CA ILE A 27 -6.00 0.43 -4.71
C ILE A 27 -7.24 0.09 -5.53
N LYS A 28 -8.07 -0.87 -5.09
CA LYS A 28 -9.32 -1.23 -5.80
C LYS A 28 -10.30 -0.05 -5.87
N ARG A 29 -10.40 0.76 -4.81
CA ARG A 29 -11.22 1.98 -4.80
C ARG A 29 -10.66 3.06 -5.72
N LEU A 30 -9.35 3.28 -5.72
CA LEU A 30 -8.66 4.18 -6.66
C LEU A 30 -8.91 3.75 -8.10
N ALA A 31 -8.83 2.44 -8.36
CA ALA A 31 -9.15 1.84 -9.63
C ALA A 31 -10.53 2.26 -10.12
N ARG A 32 -11.55 1.99 -9.31
CA ARG A 32 -12.95 2.30 -9.66
C ARG A 32 -13.26 3.79 -9.79
N LYS A 33 -12.60 4.66 -9.02
CA LYS A 33 -12.91 6.09 -9.00
C LYS A 33 -12.12 6.94 -10.00
N THR A 34 -10.90 6.54 -10.35
CA THR A 34 -9.95 7.45 -11.00
C THR A 34 -9.37 6.84 -12.27
N ILE A 35 -8.68 5.70 -12.17
CA ILE A 35 -7.95 5.11 -13.31
C ILE A 35 -8.83 4.24 -14.23
N CYS A 36 -10.04 3.82 -13.82
CA CYS A 36 -10.91 3.02 -14.70
C CYS A 36 -11.44 3.77 -15.93
N PHE A 37 -11.43 5.11 -15.92
CA PHE A 37 -11.98 5.93 -17.00
C PHE A 37 -10.93 6.41 -18.01
N SER A 38 -9.63 6.31 -17.68
CA SER A 38 -8.55 6.77 -18.55
C SER A 38 -8.03 5.62 -19.41
N LYS A 39 -7.69 5.91 -20.68
CA LYS A 39 -6.99 4.97 -21.58
C LYS A 39 -5.46 5.08 -21.51
N SER A 40 -4.93 6.10 -20.85
CA SER A 40 -3.48 6.34 -20.78
C SER A 40 -2.85 5.57 -19.62
N ILE A 41 -1.99 4.60 -19.95
CA ILE A 41 -1.24 3.83 -18.96
C ILE A 41 -0.24 4.69 -18.18
N VAL A 42 0.37 5.68 -18.85
CA VAL A 42 1.31 6.63 -18.23
C VAL A 42 0.63 7.41 -17.11
N MET A 43 -0.61 7.85 -17.31
CA MET A 43 -1.39 8.52 -16.26
C MET A 43 -1.68 7.58 -15.09
N HIS A 44 -1.93 6.30 -15.36
CA HIS A 44 -2.19 5.32 -14.31
C HIS A 44 -0.95 5.08 -13.45
N ASP A 45 0.22 4.95 -14.08
CA ASP A 45 1.49 4.73 -13.38
C ASP A 45 1.84 5.93 -12.48
N ILE A 46 1.66 7.16 -12.97
CA ILE A 46 1.88 8.38 -12.18
C ILE A 46 0.92 8.44 -10.98
N VAL A 47 -0.37 8.19 -11.21
CA VAL A 47 -1.38 8.24 -10.14
C VAL A 47 -1.15 7.13 -9.10
N LEU A 48 -0.78 5.93 -9.52
CA LEU A 48 -0.41 4.83 -8.63
C LEU A 48 0.84 5.16 -7.81
N GLY A 49 1.88 5.70 -8.46
CA GLY A 49 3.11 6.14 -7.80
C GLY A 49 2.83 7.20 -6.74
N LEU A 50 2.07 8.25 -7.10
CA LEU A 50 1.69 9.33 -6.17
C LEU A 50 0.84 8.81 -5.01
N PHE A 51 -0.08 7.88 -5.30
CA PHE A 51 -0.96 7.29 -4.29
C PHE A 51 -0.18 6.48 -3.25
N ILE A 52 0.73 5.62 -3.70
CA ILE A 52 1.57 4.80 -2.82
C ILE A 52 2.50 5.69 -2.01
N ASN A 53 3.16 6.66 -2.66
CA ASN A 53 4.09 7.57 -1.99
C ASN A 53 3.41 8.35 -0.86
N ARG A 54 2.18 8.82 -1.11
CA ARG A 54 1.39 9.53 -0.11
C ARG A 54 0.90 8.65 1.03
N PHE A 55 0.50 7.41 0.76
CA PHE A 55 -0.23 6.60 1.74
C PHE A 55 0.57 5.53 2.46
N GLU A 56 1.66 5.04 1.87
CA GLU A 56 2.56 4.08 2.51
C GLU A 56 3.82 4.77 3.03
N PHE A 57 4.34 5.77 2.32
CA PHE A 57 5.60 6.44 2.66
C PHE A 57 5.41 7.82 3.30
N GLY A 58 4.21 8.40 3.24
CA GLY A 58 3.91 9.73 3.78
C GLY A 58 4.66 10.86 3.07
N CYS A 59 5.30 10.59 1.92
CA CYS A 59 6.07 11.56 1.19
C CYS A 59 5.15 12.24 0.16
N LEU A 60 4.84 13.52 0.41
CA LEU A 60 4.36 14.40 -0.65
C LEU A 60 5.61 14.91 -1.37
N ILE A 61 5.72 14.66 -2.68
CA ILE A 61 6.58 15.49 -3.54
C ILE A 61 5.88 16.83 -3.73
#